data_AF-A0A4T0BI24-F1
#
_entry.id   AF-A0A4T0BI24-F1
#
_cell.length_a   1.000
_cell.length_b   1.000
_cell.length_c   1.000
_cell.angle_alpha   90.00
_cell.angle_beta   90.00
_cell.angle_gamma   90.00
#
_symmetry.space_group_name_H-M   'P 1'
#
loop_
_entity.id
_entity.type
_entity.pdbx_description
1 polymer ?
#
loop_
_entity_poly.entity_id
_entity_poly.type
_entity_poly.pdbx_seq_one_letter_code
_entity_poly.pdbx_strand_id
1 'polypeptide(L)'
;MADTSTPRPTPTIPSGGFFSAYAEATVTAPPSTVYNALIDTSIWGDWNSFVPSVTIVKRSDDEADSIDPGIKKDMVLSFEVNMTPSMTTNSKEIVTHVDECPSGLQPGRITRINWIMDNKGSFTPKFILAAERVNE
;
A
#
# COMPACT_ATOMS: atom_id res chain seq x y z
N MET A 1 0.36 -2.28 -23.76
CA MET A 1 1.12 -1.08 -23.32
C MET A 1 0.08 -0.07 -22.86
N ALA A 2 -0.08 0.12 -21.54
CA ALA A 2 -1.00 1.12 -21.02
C ALA A 2 -0.49 2.52 -21.39
N ASP A 3 -1.37 3.41 -21.80
CA ASP A 3 -1.06 4.82 -22.03
C ASP A 3 -0.56 5.44 -20.71
N THR A 4 0.69 5.88 -20.68
CA THR A 4 1.34 6.46 -19.50
C THR A 4 1.12 7.97 -19.39
N SER A 5 0.43 8.59 -20.35
CA SER A 5 0.26 10.05 -20.41
C SER A 5 -0.87 10.58 -19.52
N THR A 6 -1.83 9.73 -19.17
CA THR A 6 -2.95 10.10 -18.29
C THR A 6 -2.76 9.52 -16.89
N PRO A 7 -2.93 10.34 -15.83
CA PRO A 7 -2.89 9.85 -14.46
C PRO A 7 -3.83 8.67 -14.25
N ARG A 8 -3.31 7.57 -13.69
CA ARG A 8 -4.10 6.36 -13.49
C ARG A 8 -5.23 6.60 -12.49
N PRO A 9 -6.46 6.14 -12.79
CA PRO A 9 -7.56 6.22 -11.85
C PRO A 9 -7.34 5.27 -10.67
N THR A 10 -7.76 5.71 -9.50
CA THR A 10 -7.79 4.89 -8.29
C THR A 10 -9.21 4.90 -7.72
N PRO A 11 -9.57 3.97 -6.81
CA PRO A 11 -10.92 3.87 -6.29
C PRO A 11 -11.52 5.16 -5.73
N THR A 12 -10.72 6.00 -5.06
CA THR A 12 -11.19 7.29 -4.54
C THR A 12 -10.84 8.49 -5.42
N ILE A 13 -10.04 8.30 -6.48
CA ILE A 13 -9.65 9.31 -7.46
C ILE A 13 -9.92 8.78 -8.88
N PRO A 14 -11.19 8.65 -9.28
CA PRO A 14 -11.57 7.93 -10.50
C PRO A 14 -11.18 8.64 -11.81
N SER A 15 -10.84 9.93 -11.75
CA SER A 15 -10.29 10.69 -12.88
C SER A 15 -8.76 10.70 -12.93
N GLY A 16 -8.11 9.98 -12.01
CA GLY A 16 -6.67 10.08 -11.77
C GLY A 16 -6.27 11.37 -11.02
N GLY A 17 -5.09 11.33 -10.40
CA GLY A 17 -4.50 12.47 -9.70
C GLY A 17 -3.84 13.49 -10.64
N PHE A 18 -3.17 14.51 -10.10
CA PHE A 18 -2.31 15.39 -10.90
C PHE A 18 -1.08 14.65 -11.47
N PHE A 19 -0.62 13.62 -10.75
CA PHE A 19 0.52 12.78 -11.10
C PHE A 19 0.23 11.34 -10.67
N SER A 20 0.70 10.37 -11.46
CA SER A 20 0.71 8.95 -11.07
C SER A 20 2.03 8.31 -11.44
N ALA A 21 2.66 7.63 -10.48
CA ALA A 21 3.74 6.69 -10.74
C ALA A 21 3.16 5.28 -10.87
N TYR A 22 3.68 4.49 -11.81
CA TYR A 22 3.26 3.11 -12.04
C TYR A 22 4.47 2.24 -12.34
N ALA A 23 4.46 1.04 -11.77
CA ALA A 23 5.43 -0.02 -12.06
C ALA A 23 4.70 -1.36 -12.13
N GLU A 24 5.23 -2.27 -12.92
CA GLU A 24 4.75 -3.64 -13.05
C GLU A 24 5.97 -4.56 -13.14
N ALA A 25 5.86 -5.74 -12.53
CA ALA A 25 6.88 -6.78 -12.63
C ALA A 25 6.22 -8.15 -12.73
N THR A 26 6.80 -9.02 -13.57
CA THR A 26 6.40 -10.43 -13.61
C THR A 26 7.26 -11.22 -12.63
N VAL A 27 6.63 -11.93 -11.70
CA VAL A 27 7.31 -12.74 -10.68
C VAL A 27 7.01 -14.21 -10.92
N THR A 28 8.04 -15.04 -11.02
CA THR A 28 7.91 -16.49 -11.17
C THR A 28 7.65 -17.15 -9.81
N ALA A 29 6.47 -16.90 -9.23
CA ALA A 29 6.02 -17.45 -7.96
C ALA A 29 4.50 -17.65 -7.95
N PRO A 30 3.95 -18.49 -7.05
CA PRO A 30 2.51 -18.54 -6.84
C PRO A 30 1.95 -17.17 -6.42
N PRO A 31 0.76 -16.74 -6.90
CA PRO A 31 0.17 -15.46 -6.52
C PRO A 31 0.01 -15.26 -5.01
N SER A 32 -0.30 -16.34 -4.27
CA SER A 32 -0.41 -16.29 -2.81
C SER A 32 0.92 -15.98 -2.12
N THR A 33 2.05 -16.42 -2.69
CA THR A 33 3.38 -16.10 -2.16
C THR A 33 3.69 -14.61 -2.32
N VAL A 34 3.40 -14.03 -3.49
CA VAL A 34 3.58 -12.60 -3.74
C VAL A 34 2.64 -11.79 -2.84
N TYR A 35 1.36 -12.17 -2.77
CA TYR A 35 0.37 -11.53 -1.91
C TYR A 35 0.82 -11.52 -0.44
N ASN A 36 1.24 -12.66 0.10
CA ASN A 36 1.69 -12.76 1.49
C ASN A 36 2.90 -11.87 1.77
N ALA A 37 3.84 -11.76 0.83
CA ALA A 37 4.97 -10.85 0.98
C ALA A 37 4.55 -9.37 0.97
N LEU A 38 3.50 -9.01 0.22
CA LEU A 38 2.97 -7.65 0.19
C LEU A 38 2.20 -7.29 1.46
N ILE A 39 1.50 -8.23 2.10
CA ILE A 39 0.74 -7.93 3.33
C ILE A 39 1.56 -8.06 4.61
N ASP A 40 2.65 -8.82 4.63
CA ASP A 40 3.49 -8.98 5.81
C ASP A 40 4.55 -7.88 5.86
N THR A 41 4.29 -6.81 6.59
CA THR A 41 5.22 -5.68 6.68
C THR A 41 6.48 -6.00 7.47
N SER A 42 6.50 -7.10 8.23
CA SER A 42 7.65 -7.44 9.08
C SER A 42 8.89 -7.86 8.27
N ILE A 43 8.68 -8.31 7.04
CA ILE A 43 9.75 -8.76 6.13
C ILE A 43 10.12 -7.73 5.06
N TRP A 44 9.47 -6.55 5.04
CA TRP A 44 9.70 -5.57 3.97
C TRP A 44 11.14 -5.10 3.91
N GLY A 45 11.82 -4.98 5.06
CA GLY A 45 13.24 -4.60 5.12
C GLY A 45 14.17 -5.54 4.35
N ASP A 46 13.77 -6.80 4.13
CA ASP A 46 14.57 -7.80 3.44
C ASP A 46 14.60 -7.58 1.91
N TRP A 47 13.55 -6.97 1.34
CA TRP A 47 13.37 -6.88 -0.11
C TRP A 47 13.02 -5.47 -0.62
N ASN A 48 12.62 -4.54 0.26
CA ASN A 48 12.19 -3.20 -0.08
C ASN A 48 13.13 -2.14 0.50
N SER A 49 14.14 -1.73 -0.29
CA SER A 49 15.07 -0.67 0.12
C SER A 49 14.43 0.72 0.18
N PHE A 50 13.31 0.93 -0.51
CA PHE A 50 12.57 2.18 -0.51
C PHE A 50 11.73 2.34 0.77
N VAL A 51 11.13 1.25 1.26
CA VAL A 51 10.35 1.21 2.50
C VAL A 51 10.89 0.11 3.42
N PRO A 52 12.01 0.36 4.12
CA PRO A 52 12.68 -0.67 4.91
C PRO A 52 11.94 -1.02 6.21
N SER A 53 11.05 -0.16 6.70
CA SER A 53 10.37 -0.35 7.99
C SER A 53 8.97 0.23 7.96
N VAL A 54 8.04 -0.47 8.61
CA VAL A 54 6.64 -0.07 8.78
C VAL A 54 6.25 -0.23 10.24
N THR A 55 5.68 0.81 10.81
CA THR A 55 5.13 0.80 12.17
C THR A 55 3.61 0.79 12.12
N ILE A 56 2.98 -0.16 12.81
CA ILE A 56 1.53 -0.19 13.01
C ILE A 56 1.18 0.87 14.07
N VAL A 57 0.55 1.97 13.64
CA VAL A 57 0.15 3.08 14.52
C VAL A 57 -1.18 2.78 15.20
N LYS A 58 -2.12 2.20 14.45
CA LYS A 58 -3.44 1.79 14.95
C LYS A 58 -3.87 0.50 14.24
N ARG A 59 -4.37 -0.47 14.99
CA ARG A 59 -5.06 -1.65 14.45
C ARG A 59 -6.54 -1.39 14.25
N SER A 60 -7.20 -2.23 13.45
CA SER A 60 -8.66 -2.26 13.37
C SER A 60 -9.25 -2.50 14.77
N ASP A 61 -10.41 -1.91 15.05
CA ASP A 61 -11.01 -1.98 16.38
C ASP A 61 -11.33 -3.44 16.79
N ASP A 62 -11.63 -4.31 15.82
CA ASP A 62 -11.89 -5.74 16.01
C ASP A 62 -10.63 -6.57 16.35
N GLU A 63 -9.43 -6.00 16.18
CA GLU A 63 -8.15 -6.70 16.37
C GLU A 63 -7.12 -5.90 17.18
N ALA A 64 -7.58 -5.04 18.11
CA ALA A 64 -6.70 -4.19 18.90
C ALA A 64 -5.54 -4.95 19.58
N ASP A 65 -5.81 -6.16 20.08
CA ASP A 65 -4.84 -7.00 20.82
C ASP A 65 -4.11 -8.05 19.95
N SER A 66 -4.37 -8.09 18.64
CA SER A 66 -3.72 -9.05 17.73
C SER A 66 -2.21 -8.83 17.69
N ILE A 67 -1.40 -9.87 17.48
CA ILE A 67 0.04 -9.72 17.19
C ILE A 67 0.38 -9.96 15.72
N ASP A 68 -0.64 -10.20 14.90
CA ASP A 68 -0.51 -10.40 13.47
C ASP A 68 0.15 -9.17 12.81
N PRO A 69 1.28 -9.33 12.09
CA PRO A 69 1.91 -8.25 11.33
C PRO A 69 1.20 -7.97 10.00
N GLY A 70 0.24 -8.81 9.59
CA GLY A 70 -0.49 -8.69 8.35
C GLY A 70 -1.30 -7.40 8.25
N ILE A 71 -1.17 -6.72 7.12
CA ILE A 71 -1.98 -5.55 6.78
C ILE A 71 -3.46 -5.93 6.70
N LYS A 72 -4.30 -5.17 7.40
CA LYS A 72 -5.77 -5.30 7.37
C LYS A 72 -6.42 -3.95 7.15
N LYS A 73 -7.66 -3.99 6.67
CA LYS A 73 -8.49 -2.80 6.48
C LYS A 73 -8.61 -2.00 7.78
N ASP A 74 -8.70 -0.69 7.65
CA ASP A 74 -8.86 0.29 8.73
C ASP A 74 -7.65 0.41 9.69
N MET A 75 -6.54 -0.29 9.39
CA MET A 75 -5.26 -0.04 10.06
C MET A 75 -4.67 1.31 9.64
N VAL A 76 -3.96 1.95 10.57
CA VAL A 76 -3.11 3.12 10.30
C VAL A 76 -1.66 2.69 10.41
N LEU A 77 -0.91 2.91 9.35
CA LEU A 77 0.49 2.51 9.22
C LEU A 77 1.37 3.75 9.04
N SER A 78 2.55 3.73 9.64
CA SER A 78 3.60 4.74 9.41
C SER A 78 4.76 4.05 8.69
N PHE A 79 5.00 4.47 7.45
CA PHE A 79 6.07 3.96 6.60
C PHE A 79 7.30 4.84 6.77
N GLU A 80 8.44 4.23 7.08
CA GLU A 80 9.73 4.87 6.91
C GLU A 80 10.14 4.73 5.44
N VAL A 81 10.41 5.86 4.77
CA VAL A 81 10.66 5.91 3.33
C VAL A 81 12.01 6.55 3.04
N ASN A 82 12.88 5.81 2.36
CA ASN A 82 14.17 6.28 1.88
C ASN A 82 14.01 6.98 0.53
N MET A 83 13.93 8.31 0.56
CA MET A 83 13.81 9.13 -0.65
C MET A 83 15.15 9.22 -1.39
N THR A 84 16.25 9.23 -0.65
CA THR A 84 17.63 9.16 -1.15
C THR A 84 18.50 8.42 -0.12
N PRO A 85 19.75 8.02 -0.44
CA PRO A 85 20.64 7.37 0.54
C PRO A 85 20.90 8.16 1.83
N SER A 86 20.66 9.48 1.83
CA SER A 86 20.86 10.35 2.99
C SER A 86 19.58 11.02 3.49
N MET A 87 18.42 10.70 2.93
CA MET A 87 17.16 11.35 3.29
C MET A 87 16.05 10.32 3.49
N THR A 88 15.63 10.20 4.74
CA THR A 88 14.52 9.36 5.18
C THR A 88 13.36 10.24 5.62
N THR A 89 12.15 9.84 5.24
CA THR A 89 10.90 10.54 5.59
C THR A 89 9.90 9.54 6.17
N ASN A 90 8.85 10.04 6.81
CA ASN A 90 7.77 9.19 7.31
C ASN A 90 6.47 9.54 6.59
N SER A 91 5.73 8.52 6.18
CA SER A 91 4.39 8.67 5.58
C SER A 91 3.37 7.91 6.42
N LYS A 92 2.32 8.59 6.89
CA LYS A 92 1.20 7.93 7.57
C LYS A 92 0.09 7.66 6.58
N GLU A 93 -0.39 6.43 6.54
CA GLU A 93 -1.45 6.01 5.61
C GLU A 93 -2.50 5.17 6.34
N ILE A 94 -3.71 5.20 5.80
CA ILE A 94 -4.86 4.41 6.24
C ILE A 94 -5.12 3.35 5.19
N VAL A 95 -5.20 2.09 5.60
CA VAL A 95 -5.54 0.97 4.73
C VAL A 95 -7.04 0.99 4.48
N THR A 96 -7.46 1.18 3.23
CA THR A 96 -8.88 1.31 2.86
C THR A 96 -9.47 0.02 2.33
N HIS A 97 -8.63 -0.86 1.79
CA HIS A 97 -9.05 -2.13 1.19
C HIS A 97 -7.93 -3.16 1.22
N VAL A 98 -8.27 -4.42 1.47
CA VAL A 98 -7.38 -5.58 1.36
C VAL A 98 -8.24 -6.74 0.84
N ASP A 99 -7.95 -7.23 -0.36
CA ASP A 99 -8.60 -8.44 -0.88
C ASP A 99 -8.14 -9.68 -0.12
N GLU A 100 -8.91 -10.76 -0.17
CA GLU A 100 -8.45 -12.05 0.35
C GLU A 100 -7.28 -12.61 -0.46
N CYS A 101 -6.38 -13.32 0.23
CA CYS A 101 -5.27 -14.06 -0.39
C CYS A 101 -5.81 -14.95 -1.54
N PRO A 102 -5.21 -14.88 -2.73
CA PRO A 102 -5.69 -15.66 -3.87
C PRO A 102 -5.48 -17.16 -3.61
N SER A 103 -6.52 -17.97 -3.82
CA SER A 103 -6.52 -19.40 -3.53
C SER A 103 -6.78 -20.24 -4.79
N GLY A 104 -5.97 -21.28 -5.01
CA GLY A 104 -6.12 -22.15 -6.19
C GLY A 104 -5.79 -21.48 -7.53
N LEU A 105 -6.20 -22.11 -8.64
CA LEU A 105 -6.01 -21.59 -9.99
C LEU A 105 -7.13 -20.59 -10.32
N GLN A 106 -6.80 -19.30 -10.32
CA GLN A 106 -7.72 -18.22 -10.69
C GLN A 106 -7.08 -17.33 -11.78
N PRO A 107 -7.02 -17.79 -13.05
CA PRO A 107 -6.42 -17.03 -14.13
C PRO A 107 -7.08 -15.65 -14.29
N GLY A 108 -6.26 -14.59 -14.32
CA GLY A 108 -6.73 -13.22 -14.51
C GLY A 108 -7.35 -12.57 -13.26
N ARG A 109 -7.39 -13.23 -12.11
CA ARG A 109 -7.76 -12.56 -10.85
C ARG A 109 -6.69 -11.53 -10.49
N ILE A 110 -7.15 -10.31 -10.22
CA ILE A 110 -6.35 -9.21 -9.67
C ILE A 110 -6.69 -9.11 -8.18
N THR A 111 -5.68 -8.96 -7.33
CA THR A 111 -5.87 -8.76 -5.88
C THR A 111 -5.39 -7.39 -5.49
N ARG A 112 -6.23 -6.64 -4.79
CA ARG A 112 -5.97 -5.23 -4.47
C ARG A 112 -5.68 -5.01 -3.00
N ILE A 113 -4.68 -4.19 -2.75
CA ILE A 113 -4.40 -3.62 -1.43
C ILE A 113 -4.27 -2.12 -1.60
N ASN A 114 -5.13 -1.36 -0.93
CA ASN A 114 -5.25 0.08 -1.14
C ASN A 114 -5.03 0.84 0.16
N TRP A 115 -4.37 1.98 0.05
CA TRP A 115 -4.20 2.90 1.16
C TRP A 115 -4.17 4.35 0.71
N ILE A 116 -4.61 5.22 1.63
CA ILE A 116 -4.68 6.67 1.42
C ILE A 116 -3.89 7.40 2.49
N MET A 117 -3.41 8.60 2.16
CA MET A 117 -2.71 9.45 3.11
C MET A 117 -3.60 9.76 4.33
N ASP A 118 -3.05 9.63 5.54
CA ASP A 118 -3.72 10.06 6.77
C ASP A 118 -3.65 11.59 6.91
N ASN A 119 -4.39 12.28 6.06
CA ASN A 119 -4.51 13.74 6.07
C ASN A 119 -4.93 14.30 7.43
N LYS A 120 -5.79 13.58 8.17
CA LYS A 120 -6.26 14.01 9.49
C LYS A 120 -5.14 13.91 10.52
N GLY A 121 -4.46 12.76 10.59
CA GLY A 121 -3.31 12.56 11.49
C GLY A 121 -2.11 13.44 11.17
N SER A 122 -1.98 13.90 9.92
CA SER A 122 -0.94 14.83 9.46
C SER A 122 -1.36 16.31 9.47
N PHE A 123 -2.58 16.65 9.87
CA PHE A 123 -3.15 18.01 9.83
C PHE A 123 -3.06 18.70 8.45
N THR A 124 -3.00 17.92 7.37
CA THR A 124 -2.91 18.42 5.99
C THR A 124 -4.29 18.33 5.34
N PRO A 125 -4.96 19.45 5.03
CA PRO A 125 -6.24 19.42 4.34
C PRO A 125 -6.16 18.68 3.00
N LYS A 126 -7.16 17.84 2.69
CA LYS A 126 -7.19 17.02 1.46
C LYS A 126 -7.09 17.82 0.16
N PHE A 127 -7.55 19.07 0.16
CA PHE A 127 -7.45 19.94 -1.01
C PHE A 127 -6.01 20.44 -1.26
N ILE A 128 -5.13 20.34 -0.28
CA ILE A 128 -3.70 20.66 -0.42
C ILE A 128 -2.95 19.46 -0.98
N LEU A 129 -3.17 18.28 -0.38
CA LEU A 129 -2.51 17.06 -0.80
C LEU A 129 -3.41 15.87 -0.50
N ALA A 130 -3.63 15.03 -1.49
CA ALA A 130 -4.23 13.72 -1.34
C ALA A 130 -3.39 12.72 -2.14
N ALA A 131 -3.16 11.55 -1.57
CA ALA A 131 -2.47 10.46 -2.23
C ALA A 131 -3.23 9.16 -1.97
N GLU A 132 -3.34 8.34 -3.01
CA GLU A 132 -3.85 6.98 -2.95
C GLU A 132 -2.83 6.08 -3.64
N ARG A 133 -2.62 4.89 -3.07
CA ARG A 133 -1.73 3.88 -3.60
C ARG A 133 -2.49 2.57 -3.68
N VAL A 134 -2.20 1.81 -4.73
CA VAL A 134 -2.88 0.55 -5.08
C VAL A 134 -1.79 -0.44 -5.50
N ASN A 135 -1.74 -1.58 -4.82
CA ASN A 135 -1.03 -2.75 -5.29
C ASN A 135 -2.03 -3.69 -5.97
N GLU A 136 -1.67 -4.23 -7.14
CA GLU A 136 -2.48 -5.15 -7.95
C GLU A 136 -1.74 -6.45 -8.28
#